data_AF-A0A8I1GA09-F1
#
_entry.id   AF-A0A8I1GA09-F1
#
_cell.length_a   1.000
_cell.length_b   1.000
_cell.length_c   1.000
_cell.angle_alpha   90.00
_cell.angle_beta   90.00
_cell.angle_gamma   90.00
#
_symmetry.space_group_name_H-M   'P 1'
#
loop_
_entity.id
_entity.type
_entity.pdbx_description
1 polymer ?
#
loop_
_entity_poly.entity_id
_entity_poly.type
_entity_poly.pdbx_seq_one_letter_code
_entity_poly.pdbx_strand_id
1 'polypeptide(L)'
;MKQSLTEKLYLAYRFEFEHNGHTITANASSLTGKEEILVDGVSVSKKRNLGLSSRHQFQVDGTSYELRFNVTGFLFCRVECTLMADGKVIKTETRSAFDNKKVFVRNLILFFLAGMAFGYLAATIALKVMG
;
A
#
# COMPACT_ATOMS: atom_id res chain seq x y z
N MET A 1 16.90 -1.49 4.00
CA MET A 1 16.20 -2.18 5.11
C MET A 1 15.26 -3.23 4.52
N LYS A 2 15.38 -4.50 4.93
CA LYS A 2 14.58 -5.61 4.38
C LYS A 2 13.24 -5.62 5.13
N GLN A 3 12.12 -5.40 4.43
CA GLN A 3 10.79 -5.38 5.06
C GLN A 3 10.47 -6.73 5.71
N SER A 4 9.96 -6.68 6.94
CA SER A 4 9.51 -7.85 7.70
C SER A 4 8.35 -8.56 6.98
N LEU A 5 8.24 -9.89 7.13
CA LEU A 5 7.12 -10.68 6.59
C LEU A 5 5.77 -10.14 7.07
N THR A 6 5.70 -9.66 8.31
CA THR A 6 4.49 -9.06 8.90
C THR A 6 4.14 -7.74 8.22
N GLU A 7 5.12 -6.89 7.91
CA GLU A 7 4.88 -5.63 7.18
C GLU A 7 4.37 -5.89 5.77
N LYS A 8 4.88 -6.93 5.11
CA LYS A 8 4.37 -7.39 3.80
C LYS A 8 2.94 -7.92 3.90
N LEU A 9 2.61 -8.65 4.97
CA LEU A 9 1.28 -9.20 5.19
C LEU A 9 0.24 -8.10 5.48
N TYR A 10 0.61 -7.09 6.26
CA TYR A 10 -0.25 -5.93 6.55
C TYR A 10 -0.26 -4.86 5.46
N LEU A 11 0.51 -5.07 4.38
CA LEU A 11 0.73 -4.11 3.30
C LEU A 11 1.01 -2.72 3.89
N ALA A 12 1.93 -2.69 4.86
CA ALA A 12 2.34 -1.48 5.55
C ALA A 12 3.48 -0.80 4.77
N TYR A 13 3.32 0.49 4.53
CA TYR A 13 4.26 1.33 3.82
C TYR A 13 4.70 2.44 4.76
N ARG A 14 6.00 2.66 4.82
CA ARG A 14 6.62 3.75 5.56
C ARG A 14 7.52 4.51 4.62
N PHE A 15 7.30 5.83 4.58
CA PHE A 15 8.10 6.77 3.80
C PHE A 15 8.68 7.80 4.76
N GLU A 16 9.96 8.11 4.59
CA GLU A 16 10.67 9.08 5.41
C GLU A 16 11.28 10.13 4.49
N PHE A 17 11.00 11.39 4.81
CA PHE A 17 11.47 12.55 4.06
C PHE A 17 12.14 13.51 5.04
N GLU A 18 13.32 14.01 4.68
CA GLU A 18 13.97 15.08 5.43
C GLU A 18 13.85 16.38 4.63
N HIS A 19 13.27 17.42 5.24
CA HIS A 19 13.12 18.72 4.61
C HIS A 19 13.13 19.83 5.66
N ASN A 20 13.88 20.91 5.41
CA ASN A 20 14.02 22.06 6.32
C ASN A 20 14.40 21.70 7.77
N GLY A 21 15.18 20.62 7.97
CA GLY A 21 15.60 20.18 9.30
C GLY A 21 14.55 19.34 10.05
N HIS A 22 13.40 19.08 9.45
CA HIS A 22 12.36 18.20 10.01
C HIS A 22 12.35 16.84 9.30
N THR A 23 12.08 15.79 10.08
CA THR A 23 11.85 14.43 9.60
C THR A 23 10.35 14.17 9.49
N ILE A 24 9.85 14.10 8.26
CA ILE A 24 8.46 13.81 7.94
C ILE A 24 8.33 12.31 7.66
N THR A 25 7.63 11.61 8.53
CA THR A 25 7.32 10.19 8.39
C THR A 25 5.88 10.00 7.96
N ALA A 26 5.69 9.29 6.87
CA ALA A 26 4.40 8.94 6.30
C ALA A 26 4.18 7.43 6.44
N ASN A 27 3.29 7.03 7.35
CA ASN A 27 2.88 5.65 7.52
C ASN A 27 1.53 5.43 6.83
N ALA A 28 1.45 4.43 5.97
CA ALA A 28 0.22 4.04 5.28
C ALA A 28 0.05 2.52 5.33
N SER A 29 -1.20 2.04 5.40
CA SER A 29 -1.52 0.61 5.31
C SER A 29 -2.58 0.40 4.23
N SER A 30 -2.24 -0.31 3.15
CA SER A 30 -3.22 -0.59 2.08
C SER A 30 -4.31 -1.57 2.51
N LEU A 31 -4.06 -2.41 3.52
CA LEU A 31 -5.07 -3.35 4.01
C LEU A 31 -6.15 -2.64 4.84
N THR A 32 -5.75 -1.72 5.72
CA THR A 32 -6.69 -1.04 6.63
C THR A 32 -7.13 0.34 6.14
N GLY A 33 -6.41 0.90 5.18
CA GLY A 33 -6.53 2.28 4.72
C GLY A 33 -6.05 3.30 5.75
N LYS A 34 -5.35 2.90 6.81
CA LYS A 34 -4.87 3.82 7.84
C LYS A 34 -3.67 4.61 7.31
N GLU A 35 -3.73 5.92 7.44
CA GLU A 35 -2.70 6.87 7.02
C GLU A 35 -2.37 7.78 8.20
N GLU A 36 -1.11 7.87 8.56
CA GLU A 36 -0.63 8.68 9.69
C GLU A 36 0.66 9.40 9.29
N ILE A 37 0.67 10.71 9.48
CA ILE A 37 1.80 11.58 9.20
C ILE A 37 2.38 12.05 10.52
N LEU A 38 3.68 11.86 10.69
CA LEU A 38 4.44 12.33 11.83
C LEU A 38 5.50 13.33 11.36
N VAL A 39 5.70 14.39 12.11
CA VAL A 39 6.79 15.35 11.93
C VAL A 39 7.62 15.31 13.20
N ASP A 40 8.91 15.00 13.07
CA ASP A 40 9.84 14.82 14.19
C ASP A 40 9.32 13.85 15.26
N GLY A 41 8.57 12.84 14.83
CA GLY A 41 7.95 11.83 15.71
C GLY A 41 6.60 12.22 16.31
N VAL A 42 6.12 13.44 16.09
CA VAL A 42 4.80 13.90 16.56
C VAL A 42 3.75 13.70 15.46
N SER A 43 2.66 13.00 15.78
CA SER A 43 1.56 12.78 14.82
C SER A 43 0.81 14.09 14.55
N VAL A 44 0.92 14.60 13.32
CA VAL A 44 0.28 15.85 12.87
C VAL A 44 -1.02 15.60 12.10
N SER A 45 -1.16 14.42 11.52
CA SER A 45 -2.34 14.07 10.73
C SER A 45 -2.60 12.59 10.78
N LYS A 46 -3.87 12.23 11.01
CA LYS A 46 -4.33 10.85 10.98
C LYS A 46 -5.62 10.78 10.19
N LYS A 47 -5.63 9.91 9.19
CA LYS A 47 -6.79 9.69 8.34
C LYS A 47 -6.95 8.20 8.10
N ARG A 48 -8.18 7.81 7.79
CA ARG A 48 -8.44 6.49 7.22
C ARG A 48 -9.05 6.70 5.85
N ASN A 49 -8.36 6.21 4.82
CA ASN A 49 -8.79 6.26 3.46
C ASN A 49 -8.66 4.87 2.81
N LEU A 50 -9.80 4.34 2.35
CA LEU A 50 -9.85 3.10 1.57
C LEU A 50 -9.83 3.37 0.06
N GLY A 51 -9.79 4.66 -0.34
CA GLY A 51 -9.67 5.07 -1.72
C GLY A 51 -8.26 4.87 -2.27
N LEU A 52 -8.13 5.03 -3.59
CA LEU A 52 -6.86 4.88 -4.31
C LEU A 52 -5.97 6.11 -4.20
N SER A 53 -6.50 7.24 -3.74
CA SER A 53 -5.73 8.46 -3.56
C SER A 53 -6.15 9.16 -2.29
N SER A 54 -5.17 9.75 -1.61
CA SER A 54 -5.39 10.54 -0.41
C SER A 54 -4.47 11.76 -0.40
N ARG A 55 -4.87 12.73 0.41
CA ARG A 55 -4.13 13.98 0.61
C ARG A 55 -4.19 14.36 2.08
N HIS A 56 -3.04 14.73 2.59
CA HIS A 56 -2.84 15.29 3.92
C HIS A 56 -2.19 16.67 3.76
N GLN A 57 -2.83 17.70 4.30
CA GLN A 57 -2.28 19.05 4.35
C GLN A 57 -2.01 19.39 5.82
N PHE A 58 -0.83 19.94 6.09
CA PHE A 58 -0.41 20.34 7.43
C PHE A 58 0.60 21.49 7.32
N GLN A 59 0.76 22.27 8.39
CA GLN A 59 1.71 23.37 8.46
C GLN A 59 2.72 23.11 9.56
N VAL A 60 4.00 23.38 9.27
CA VAL A 60 5.11 23.28 10.22
C VAL A 60 5.99 24.51 10.01
N ASP A 61 6.27 25.25 11.08
CA ASP A 61 7.15 26.43 11.08
C ASP A 61 6.87 27.45 9.96
N GLY A 62 5.58 27.62 9.61
CA GLY A 62 5.11 28.54 8.58
C GLY A 62 5.18 28.01 7.15
N THR A 63 5.74 26.82 6.92
CA THR A 63 5.72 26.14 5.62
C THR A 63 4.46 25.29 5.49
N SER A 64 3.77 25.42 4.35
CA SER A 64 2.58 24.61 4.05
C SER A 64 2.99 23.32 3.35
N TYR A 65 2.89 22.20 4.07
CA TYR A 65 3.17 20.87 3.54
C TYR A 65 1.92 20.18 3.03
N GLU A 66 2.09 19.46 1.92
CA GLU A 66 1.06 18.60 1.37
C GLU A 66 1.66 17.24 1.01
N LEU A 67 1.09 16.19 1.56
CA LEU A 67 1.48 14.80 1.34
C LEU A 67 0.37 14.11 0.55
N ARG A 68 0.72 13.58 -0.62
CA ARG A 68 -0.21 12.87 -1.50
C ARG A 68 0.18 11.41 -1.56
N PHE A 69 -0.77 10.54 -1.23
CA PHE A 69 -0.64 9.12 -1.52
C PHE A 69 -1.45 8.79 -2.76
N ASN A 70 -0.85 8.02 -3.67
CA ASN A 70 -1.50 7.50 -4.86
C ASN A 70 -1.19 6.01 -5.00
N VAL A 71 -2.22 5.20 -4.85
CA VAL A 71 -2.17 3.76 -5.01
C VAL A 71 -2.38 3.45 -6.49
N THR A 72 -1.30 3.05 -7.14
CA THR A 72 -1.24 2.75 -8.57
C THR A 72 -0.88 1.28 -8.80
N GLY A 73 -0.89 0.86 -10.07
CA GLY A 73 -0.46 -0.48 -10.47
C GLY A 73 -1.54 -1.57 -10.42
N PHE A 74 -1.15 -2.78 -10.81
CA PHE A 74 -2.03 -3.94 -10.90
C PHE A 74 -2.37 -4.47 -9.49
N LEU A 75 -3.66 -4.67 -9.20
CA LEU A 75 -4.17 -5.06 -7.86
C LEU A 75 -3.81 -4.09 -6.71
N PHE A 76 -3.61 -2.80 -6.98
CA PHE A 76 -3.36 -1.79 -5.94
C PHE A 76 -2.06 -2.03 -5.14
N CYS A 77 -1.09 -2.69 -5.77
CA CYS A 77 0.14 -3.16 -5.12
C CYS A 77 1.29 -2.14 -5.10
N ARG A 78 1.11 -0.94 -5.67
CA ARG A 78 2.14 0.10 -5.73
C ARG A 78 1.59 1.37 -5.09
N VAL A 79 2.31 1.90 -4.10
CA VAL A 79 1.95 3.12 -3.40
C VAL A 79 3.02 4.16 -3.70
N GLU A 80 2.59 5.26 -4.31
CA GLU A 80 3.39 6.44 -4.55
C GLU A 80 3.07 7.49 -3.49
N CYS A 81 4.11 8.07 -2.92
CA CYS A 81 4.03 9.07 -1.87
C CYS A 81 4.79 10.32 -2.35
N THR A 82 4.07 11.40 -2.56
CA THR A 82 4.63 12.68 -3.01
C THR A 82 4.53 13.71 -1.91
N LEU A 83 5.68 14.25 -1.51
CA LEU A 83 5.80 15.37 -0.58
C LEU A 83 5.91 16.68 -1.35
N MET A 84 5.05 17.63 -1.00
CA MET A 84 5.05 18.99 -1.53
C MET A 84 5.20 19.98 -0.37
N ALA A 85 5.92 21.07 -0.62
CA ALA A 85 6.04 22.21 0.30
C ALA A 85 5.78 23.49 -0.49
N ASP A 86 4.91 24.37 0.04
CA ASP A 86 4.50 25.63 -0.58
C ASP A 86 4.08 25.50 -2.06
N GLY A 87 3.38 24.41 -2.38
CA GLY A 87 2.89 24.11 -3.72
C GLY A 87 3.93 23.52 -4.68
N LYS A 88 5.20 23.35 -4.26
CA LYS A 88 6.24 22.71 -5.06
C LYS A 88 6.45 21.26 -4.64
N VAL A 89 6.65 20.36 -5.62
CA VAL A 89 7.01 18.97 -5.36
C VAL A 89 8.46 18.92 -4.89
N ILE A 90 8.68 18.42 -3.68
CA ILE A 90 10.02 18.27 -3.10
C ILE A 90 10.58 16.89 -3.46
N LYS A 91 9.79 15.84 -3.21
CA LYS A 91 10.21 14.46 -3.45
C LYS A 91 9.01 13.57 -3.70
N THR A 92 9.20 12.60 -4.58
CA THR A 92 8.26 11.51 -4.81
C THR A 92 8.98 10.19 -4.58
N GLU A 93 8.47 9.38 -3.67
CA GLU A 93 8.93 8.02 -3.45
C GLU A 93 7.86 7.02 -3.84
N THR A 94 8.27 5.90 -4.41
CA THR A 94 7.36 4.81 -4.73
C THR A 94 7.81 3.51 -4.08
N ARG A 95 6.86 2.80 -3.47
CA ARG A 95 7.07 1.49 -2.87
C ARG A 95 6.04 0.52 -3.43
N SER A 96 6.48 -0.68 -3.76
CA SER A 96 5.61 -1.78 -4.20
C SER A 96 5.69 -2.94 -3.23
N ALA A 97 4.53 -3.48 -2.81
CA ALA A 97 4.48 -4.68 -1.98
C ALA A 97 4.99 -5.93 -2.70
N PHE A 98 4.87 -5.96 -4.04
CA PHE A 98 5.31 -7.07 -4.87
C PHE A 98 6.29 -6.59 -5.93
N ASP A 99 7.56 -6.98 -5.79
CA ASP A 99 8.60 -6.71 -6.79
C ASP A 99 8.44 -7.57 -8.05
N ASN A 100 7.83 -8.76 -7.94
CA ASN A 100 7.86 -9.76 -9.00
C ASN A 100 6.46 -10.10 -9.54
N LYS A 101 5.93 -9.23 -10.41
CA LYS A 101 4.67 -9.43 -11.15
C LYS A 101 4.57 -10.83 -11.79
N LYS A 102 5.66 -11.31 -12.40
CA LYS A 102 5.70 -12.61 -13.10
C LYS A 102 5.49 -13.79 -12.15
N VAL A 103 6.07 -13.73 -10.95
CA VAL A 103 5.92 -14.78 -9.93
C VAL A 103 4.52 -14.78 -9.35
N PHE A 104 3.94 -13.60 -9.10
CA PHE A 104 2.57 -13.47 -8.61
C PHE A 104 1.54 -14.05 -9.60
N VAL A 105 1.62 -13.66 -10.88
CA VAL A 105 0.71 -14.17 -11.92
C VAL A 105 0.87 -15.67 -12.10
N ARG A 106 2.10 -16.19 -12.09
CA ARG A 106 2.35 -17.64 -12.16
C ARG A 106 1.69 -18.39 -11.00
N ASN A 107 1.87 -17.90 -9.76
CA ASN A 107 1.26 -18.53 -8.60
C ASN A 107 -0.28 -18.43 -8.64
N LEU A 108 -0.84 -17.30 -9.06
CA LEU A 108 -2.29 -17.14 -9.21
C LEU A 108 -2.88 -18.14 -10.20
N ILE A 109 -2.23 -18.35 -11.35
CA ILE A 109 -2.65 -19.35 -12.34
C ILE A 109 -2.55 -20.76 -11.76
N LEU A 110 -1.47 -21.09 -11.05
CA LEU A 110 -1.32 -22.41 -10.43
C LEU A 110 -2.41 -22.70 -9.41
N PHE A 111 -2.73 -21.74 -8.53
CA PHE A 111 -3.82 -21.90 -7.57
C PHE A 111 -5.19 -21.99 -8.23
N PHE A 112 -5.42 -21.22 -9.29
CA PHE A 112 -6.66 -21.29 -10.07
C PHE A 112 -6.85 -22.67 -10.71
N LEU A 113 -5.81 -23.21 -11.36
CA LEU A 113 -5.85 -24.54 -11.96
C LEU A 113 -6.03 -25.65 -10.92
N ALA A 114 -5.34 -25.56 -9.78
CA ALA A 114 -5.51 -26.50 -8.68
C ALA A 114 -6.94 -26.45 -8.10
N GLY A 115 -7.47 -25.25 -7.88
CA GLY A 115 -8.85 -25.06 -7.41
C GLY A 115 -9.89 -25.56 -8.40
N MET A 116 -9.66 -25.36 -9.71
CA MET A 116 -10.54 -25.87 -10.76
C MET A 116 -10.56 -27.41 -10.80
N ALA A 117 -9.39 -28.06 -10.68
CA ALA A 117 -9.31 -29.51 -10.61
C ALA A 117 -10.03 -30.06 -9.37
N PHE A 118 -9.85 -29.42 -8.21
CA PHE A 118 -10.53 -29.80 -6.97
C PHE A 118 -12.05 -29.62 -7.09
N GLY A 119 -12.49 -28.51 -7.66
CA GLY A 119 -13.92 -28.21 -7.89
C GLY A 119 -14.58 -29.22 -8.84
N TYR A 120 -13.87 -29.62 -9.91
CA TYR A 120 -14.34 -30.64 -10.84
C TYR A 120 -14.50 -32.01 -10.16
N LEU A 121 -13.51 -32.45 -9.37
CA LEU A 121 -13.60 -33.69 -8.60
C LEU A 121 -14.76 -33.65 -7.58
N ALA A 122 -14.93 -32.54 -6.87
CA ALA A 122 -16.06 -32.39 -5.95
C ALA A 122 -17.42 -32.47 -6.67
N ALA A 123 -17.56 -31.80 -7.81
CA ALA A 123 -18.79 -31.82 -8.60
C ALA A 123 -19.12 -33.22 -9.14
N THR A 124 -18.12 -33.94 -9.64
CA THR A 124 -18.32 -35.32 -10.16
C THR A 124 -18.70 -36.30 -9.05
N ILE A 125 -18.11 -36.19 -7.86
CA ILE A 125 -18.52 -37.00 -6.69
C ILE A 125 -19.96 -36.67 -6.29
N ALA A 126 -20.32 -35.37 -6.21
CA ALA A 126 -21.66 -34.95 -5.85
C ALA A 126 -22.72 -35.48 -6.82
N LEU A 127 -22.47 -35.39 -8.14
CA LEU A 127 -23.36 -35.94 -9.15
C LEU A 127 -23.54 -37.46 -9.04
N LYS A 128 -22.50 -38.19 -8.62
CA LYS A 128 -22.55 -39.65 -8.43
C LYS A 128 -23.26 -40.07 -7.13
N VAL A 129 -23.40 -39.18 -6.16
CA VAL A 129 -24.13 -39.43 -4.90
C VAL A 129 -25.60 -39.04 -5.04
N MET A 130 -25.92 -38.06 -5.88
CA MET A 130 -27.28 -37.54 -6.08
C MET A 130 -28.05 -38.21 -7.23
N GLY A 131 -27.36 -38.88 -8.15
CA GLY A 131 -27.96 -39.71 -9.22
C GLY A 131 -27.74 -41.18 -8.96
#